data_AF-K9CZY3-F1
#
_entry.id   AF-K9CZY3-F1
#
_cell.length_a   1.000
_cell.length_b   1.000
_cell.length_c   1.000
_cell.angle_alpha   90.00
_cell.angle_beta   90.00
_cell.angle_gamma   90.00
#
_symmetry.space_group_name_H-M   'P 1'
#
loop_
_entity.id
_entity.type
_entity.pdbx_description
1 polymer ?
#
loop_
_entity_poly.entity_id
_entity_poly.type
_entity_poly.pdbx_seq_one_letter_code
_entity_poly.pdbx_strand_id
1 'polypeptide(L)'
;MKEEMLARLVAQAEGAGLPGRGDIVMIRALIEEASELGAGRALARLGLEDRRAEADMRELRELLRAWRDAKKAARGAAIGWAVRIVMALVLLGMAVKMGLIGLVKG
;
A
#
# COMPACT_ATOMS: atom_id res chain seq x y z
N MET A 1 31.47 -2.77 8.24
CA MET A 1 31.60 -3.71 7.10
C MET A 1 31.23 -3.09 5.75
N LYS A 2 29.94 -2.86 5.40
CA LYS A 2 29.58 -2.25 4.09
C LYS A 2 30.06 -0.79 3.94
N GLU A 3 29.87 0.02 4.98
CA GLU A 3 30.29 1.43 4.96
C GLU A 3 31.82 1.59 4.95
N GLU A 4 32.55 0.74 5.67
CA GLU A 4 34.02 0.70 5.62
C GLU A 4 34.56 0.25 4.26
N MET A 5 33.87 -0.67 3.59
CA MET A 5 34.21 -1.09 2.22
C MET A 5 34.00 0.06 1.23
N LEU A 6 32.89 0.79 1.33
CA LEU A 6 32.61 1.95 0.48
C LEU A 6 33.61 3.09 0.73
N ALA A 7 33.91 3.39 1.99
CA ALA A 7 34.90 4.40 2.35
C ALA A 7 36.30 4.06 1.79
N ARG A 8 36.69 2.78 1.81
CA ARG A 8 37.95 2.32 1.19
C ARG A 8 37.95 2.45 -0.33
N LEU A 9 36.84 2.11 -0.99
CA LEU A 9 36.70 2.23 -2.45
C LEU A 9 36.71 3.69 -2.91
N VAL A 10 36.09 4.60 -2.16
CA VAL A 10 36.12 6.05 -2.42
C VAL A 10 37.54 6.61 -2.24
N ALA A 11 38.23 6.26 -1.15
CA ALA A 11 39.62 6.67 -0.92
C ALA A 11 40.59 6.15 -2.01
N GLN A 12 40.34 4.94 -2.55
CA GLN A 12 41.11 4.37 -3.65
C GLN A 12 40.85 5.10 -4.98
N ALA A 13 39.61 5.54 -5.22
CA ALA A 13 39.25 6.33 -6.39
C ALA A 13 39.85 7.75 -6.33
N GLU A 14 39.87 8.38 -5.16
CA GLU A 14 40.52 9.69 -4.94
C GLU A 14 42.04 9.62 -5.10
N GLY A 15 42.67 8.52 -4.63
CA GLY A 15 44.11 8.28 -4.79
C GLY A 15 44.56 7.92 -6.21
N ALA A 16 43.64 7.53 -7.11
CA ALA A 16 43.96 7.14 -8.48
C ALA A 16 44.16 8.32 -9.45
N GLY A 17 43.97 9.57 -8.98
CA GLY A 17 44.40 10.78 -9.67
C GLY A 17 43.84 10.97 -11.07
N LEU A 18 42.56 11.36 -11.19
CA LEU A 18 42.05 11.94 -12.43
C LEU A 18 41.80 13.45 -12.24
N PRO A 19 42.43 14.32 -13.05
CA PRO A 19 42.23 15.76 -12.93
C PRO A 19 40.98 16.20 -13.71
N GLY A 20 39.98 16.76 -13.02
CA GLY A 20 38.96 17.62 -13.62
C GLY A 20 37.53 17.06 -13.68
N ARG A 21 36.63 17.86 -14.29
CA ARG A 21 35.17 17.62 -14.48
C ARG A 21 34.82 16.23 -15.07
N GLY A 22 35.77 15.46 -15.57
CA GLY A 22 35.59 14.07 -16.01
C GLY A 22 35.26 13.10 -14.86
N ASP A 23 35.75 13.35 -13.64
CA ASP A 23 35.52 12.45 -12.51
C ASP A 23 34.08 12.41 -12.03
N ILE A 24 33.42 13.56 -11.96
CA ILE A 24 32.02 13.61 -11.52
C ILE A 24 31.08 12.98 -12.55
N VAL A 25 31.42 13.05 -13.84
CA VAL A 25 30.68 12.39 -14.91
C VAL A 25 30.87 10.88 -14.83
N MET A 26 32.10 10.40 -14.58
CA MET A 26 32.40 8.98 -14.43
C MET A 26 31.72 8.38 -13.20
N ILE A 27 31.77 9.07 -12.06
CA ILE A 27 31.10 8.63 -10.82
C ILE A 27 29.58 8.60 -11.03
N ARG A 28 29.00 9.61 -11.70
CA ARG A 28 27.56 9.61 -12.02
C ARG A 28 27.19 8.44 -12.91
N ALA A 29 27.98 8.16 -13.96
CA ALA A 29 27.74 7.02 -14.83
C ALA A 29 27.82 5.69 -14.07
N LEU A 30 28.81 5.52 -13.17
CA LEU A 30 28.94 4.34 -12.34
C LEU A 30 27.76 4.17 -11.37
N ILE A 31 27.28 5.27 -10.76
CA ILE A 31 26.11 5.24 -9.88
C ILE A 31 24.84 4.90 -10.66
N GLU A 32 24.65 5.49 -11.85
CA GLU A 32 23.49 5.21 -12.72
C GLU A 32 23.47 3.72 -13.10
N GLU A 33 24.59 3.18 -13.60
CA GLU A 33 24.72 1.77 -13.98
C GLU A 33 24.53 0.83 -12.77
N ALA A 34 25.16 1.13 -11.63
CA ALA A 34 24.99 0.34 -10.42
C ALA A 34 23.55 0.36 -9.89
N SER A 35 22.87 1.51 -10.02
CA SER A 35 21.47 1.69 -9.63
C SER A 35 20.52 0.97 -10.57
N GLU A 36 20.74 1.04 -11.89
CA GLU A 36 19.94 0.34 -12.90
C GLU A 36 20.07 -1.18 -12.73
N LEU A 37 21.30 -1.69 -12.58
CA LEU A 37 21.55 -3.09 -12.27
C LEU A 37 20.95 -3.52 -10.92
N GLY A 38 20.99 -2.64 -9.92
CA GLY A 38 20.38 -2.87 -8.61
C GLY A 38 18.86 -2.97 -8.67
N ALA A 39 18.22 -2.02 -9.36
CA ALA A 39 16.79 -1.96 -9.59
C ALA A 39 16.33 -3.18 -10.41
N GLY A 40 17.02 -3.51 -11.50
CA GLY A 40 16.75 -4.69 -12.31
C GLY A 40 16.80 -5.99 -11.51
N ARG A 41 17.82 -6.18 -10.66
CA ARG A 41 17.89 -7.35 -9.76
C ARG A 41 16.78 -7.37 -8.72
N ALA A 42 16.37 -6.22 -8.20
CA ALA A 42 15.27 -6.12 -7.24
C ALA A 42 13.92 -6.48 -7.90
N LEU A 43 13.66 -5.95 -9.10
CA LEU A 43 12.48 -6.27 -9.89
C LEU A 43 12.46 -7.75 -10.27
N ALA A 44 13.59 -8.31 -10.71
CA ALA A 44 13.70 -9.73 -11.04
C ALA A 44 13.45 -10.66 -9.84
N ARG A 45 13.90 -10.27 -8.64
CA ARG A 45 13.60 -11.03 -7.41
C ARG A 45 12.12 -11.00 -7.03
N LEU A 46 11.41 -9.98 -7.47
CA LEU A 46 9.96 -9.85 -7.29
C LEU A 46 9.17 -10.46 -8.45
N GLY A 47 9.83 -10.94 -9.51
CA GLY A 47 9.18 -11.44 -10.73
C GLY A 47 8.53 -10.32 -11.55
N LEU A 48 9.06 -9.10 -11.49
CA LEU A 48 8.54 -7.89 -12.14
C LEU A 48 9.45 -7.36 -13.25
N GLU A 49 10.32 -8.20 -13.80
CA GLU A 49 11.28 -7.84 -14.85
C GLU A 49 10.68 -7.81 -16.26
N ASP A 50 9.49 -8.37 -16.44
CA ASP A 50 8.83 -8.43 -17.75
C ASP A 50 8.00 -7.16 -18.06
N ARG A 51 7.72 -6.93 -19.35
CA ARG A 51 7.01 -5.73 -19.81
C ARG A 51 5.53 -5.68 -19.39
N ARG A 52 4.93 -6.79 -18.96
CA ARG A 52 3.53 -6.87 -18.50
C ARG A 52 3.39 -6.60 -17.01
N ALA A 53 4.46 -6.73 -16.23
CA ALA A 53 4.49 -6.50 -14.80
C ALA A 53 3.85 -5.16 -14.36
N GLU A 54 4.05 -4.09 -15.12
CA GLU A 54 3.43 -2.79 -14.81
C GLU A 54 1.89 -2.82 -14.93
N ALA A 55 1.38 -3.46 -15.99
CA ALA A 55 -0.06 -3.59 -16.23
C ALA A 55 -0.71 -4.48 -15.18
N ASP A 56 -0.08 -5.62 -14.87
CA ASP A 56 -0.57 -6.57 -13.88
C ASP A 56 -0.61 -5.92 -12.48
N MET A 57 0.43 -5.17 -12.10
CA MET A 57 0.46 -4.42 -10.84
C MET A 57 -0.62 -3.33 -10.77
N ARG A 58 -0.94 -2.70 -11.91
CA ARG A 58 -2.01 -1.70 -12.00
C ARG A 58 -3.37 -2.34 -11.79
N GLU A 59 -3.62 -3.47 -12.45
CA GLU A 59 -4.86 -4.24 -12.31
C GLU A 59 -5.05 -4.75 -10.87
N LEU A 60 -4.00 -5.33 -10.26
CA LEU A 60 -4.05 -5.77 -8.87
C LEU A 60 -4.38 -4.63 -7.90
N ARG A 61 -3.79 -3.44 -8.12
CA ARG A 61 -4.10 -2.26 -7.30
C ARG A 61 -5.54 -1.79 -7.47
N GLU A 62 -6.08 -1.90 -8.68
CA GLU A 62 -7.47 -1.56 -8.97
C GLU A 62 -8.44 -2.55 -8.32
N LEU A 63 -8.18 -3.86 -8.44
CA LEU A 63 -8.94 -4.91 -7.76
C LEU A 63 -8.91 -4.74 -6.23
N LEU A 64 -7.73 -4.45 -5.66
CA LEU A 64 -7.59 -4.17 -4.22
C LEU A 64 -8.36 -2.92 -3.80
N ARG A 65 -8.39 -1.90 -4.66
CA ARG A 65 -9.16 -0.68 -4.41
C ARG A 65 -10.65 -0.99 -4.39
N ALA A 66 -11.16 -1.70 -5.41
CA ALA A 66 -12.55 -2.12 -5.49
C ALA A 66 -12.95 -3.00 -4.29
N TRP A 67 -12.10 -3.95 -3.89
CA TRP A 67 -12.34 -4.80 -2.72
C TRP A 67 -12.40 -4.00 -1.42
N ARG A 68 -11.47 -3.05 -1.24
CA ARG A 68 -11.47 -2.18 -0.05
C ARG A 68 -12.72 -1.30 0.00
N ASP A 69 -13.15 -0.77 -1.13
CA ASP A 69 -14.36 0.05 -1.22
C ASP A 69 -15.61 -0.79 -0.93
N ALA A 70 -15.70 -2.01 -1.47
CA ALA A 70 -16.75 -2.97 -1.16
C ALA A 70 -16.78 -3.33 0.34
N LYS A 71 -15.62 -3.59 0.96
CA LYS A 71 -15.51 -3.87 2.40
C LYS A 71 -15.98 -2.69 3.24
N LYS A 72 -15.64 -1.45 2.84
CA LYS A 72 -16.10 -0.23 3.52
C LYS A 72 -17.62 -0.06 3.40
N ALA A 73 -18.17 -0.29 2.20
CA ALA A 73 -19.61 -0.23 1.96
C ALA A 73 -20.37 -1.29 2.78
N ALA A 74 -19.90 -2.54 2.80
CA ALA A 74 -20.48 -3.62 3.58
C ALA A 74 -20.50 -3.29 5.09
N ARG A 75 -19.39 -2.76 5.62
CA ARG A 75 -19.33 -2.32 7.03
C ARG A 75 -20.33 -1.20 7.32
N GLY A 76 -20.44 -0.20 6.44
CA GLY A 76 -21.41 0.88 6.58
C GLY A 76 -22.85 0.37 6.58
N ALA A 77 -23.19 -0.52 5.64
CA ALA A 77 -24.50 -1.14 5.55
C ALA A 77 -24.84 -1.98 6.80
N ALA A 78 -23.89 -2.79 7.28
CA ALA A 78 -24.06 -3.59 8.48
C ALA A 78 -24.32 -2.73 9.73
N ILE A 79 -23.56 -1.65 9.92
CA ILE A 79 -23.79 -0.70 11.03
C ILE A 79 -25.16 -0.04 10.90
N GLY A 80 -25.54 0.40 9.70
CA GLY A 80 -26.86 1.00 9.46
C GLY A 80 -28.01 0.04 9.75
N TRP A 81 -27.88 -1.24 9.40
CA TRP A 81 -28.86 -2.28 9.74
C TRP A 81 -28.90 -2.55 11.24
N ALA A 82 -27.75 -2.63 11.91
CA ALA A 82 -27.68 -2.82 13.35
C ALA A 82 -28.41 -1.70 14.10
N VAL A 83 -28.17 -0.43 13.74
CA VAL A 83 -28.87 0.72 14.34
C VAL A 83 -30.38 0.64 14.12
N ARG A 84 -30.83 0.26 12.92
CA ARG A 84 -32.26 0.06 12.63
C ARG A 84 -32.90 -1.02 13.50
N ILE A 85 -32.23 -2.16 13.66
CA ILE A 85 -32.69 -3.25 14.53
C ILE A 85 -32.78 -2.76 15.98
N VAL A 86 -31.75 -2.10 16.49
CA VAL A 86 -31.74 -1.57 17.86
C VAL A 86 -32.88 -0.60 18.08
N MET A 87 -33.13 0.34 17.16
CA MET A 87 -34.26 1.27 17.25
C MET A 87 -35.61 0.55 17.23
N ALA A 88 -35.79 -0.44 16.35
CA ALA A 88 -37.02 -1.23 16.31
C ALA A 88 -37.26 -1.97 17.64
N LEU A 89 -36.21 -2.53 18.25
CA LEU A 89 -36.30 -3.19 19.54
C LEU A 89 -36.64 -2.21 20.68
N VAL A 90 -36.08 -1.00 20.67
CA VAL A 90 -36.43 0.05 21.64
C VAL A 90 -37.92 0.42 21.55
N LEU A 91 -38.40 0.66 20.33
CA LEU A 91 -39.82 0.97 20.09
C LEU A 91 -40.74 -0.17 20.50
N LEU A 92 -40.37 -1.41 20.17
CA LEU A 92 -41.11 -2.61 20.60
C LEU A 92 -41.15 -2.71 22.13
N GLY A 93 -40.01 -2.49 22.80
CA GLY A 93 -39.92 -2.47 24.26
C GLY A 93 -40.79 -1.38 24.90
N MET A 94 -40.86 -0.18 24.31
CA MET A 94 -41.76 0.87 24.76
C MET A 94 -43.23 0.50 24.56
N ALA A 95 -43.60 -0.08 23.42
CA ALA A 95 -44.98 -0.51 23.14
C ALA A 95 -45.45 -1.59 24.14
N VAL A 96 -44.58 -2.54 24.49
CA VAL A 96 -44.84 -3.55 25.54
C VAL A 96 -45.00 -2.86 26.90
N LYS A 97 -44.06 -1.99 27.30
CA LYS A 97 -44.08 -1.31 28.61
C LYS A 97 -45.32 -0.42 28.80
N MET A 98 -45.77 0.24 27.73
CA MET A 98 -46.94 1.12 27.75
C MET A 98 -48.27 0.37 27.55
N GLY A 99 -48.25 -0.96 27.37
CA GLY A 99 -49.47 -1.76 27.24
C GLY A 99 -50.24 -1.55 25.92
N LEU A 100 -49.66 -0.88 24.92
CA LEU A 100 -50.33 -0.60 23.63
C LEU A 100 -50.75 -1.87 22.88
N ILE A 101 -50.07 -2.99 23.14
CA ILE A 101 -50.41 -4.30 22.55
C ILE A 101 -51.80 -4.77 23.00
N GLY A 102 -52.24 -4.40 24.20
CA GLY A 102 -53.58 -4.70 24.70
C GLY A 102 -54.67 -3.86 24.02
N LEU A 103 -54.37 -2.64 23.61
CA LEU A 103 -55.33 -1.72 22.98
C LEU A 103 -55.55 -2.01 21.49
N VAL A 104 -54.59 -2.65 20.82
CA VAL A 104 -54.70 -3.09 19.42
C VAL A 104 -55.40 -4.44 19.28
N LYS A 105 -55.45 -5.24 20.36
CA LYS A 105 -56.06 -6.57 20.37
C LYS A 105 -57.50 -6.60 20.88
N GLY A 106 -57.99 -5.49 21.45
CA GLY A 106 -59.38 -5.30 21.85
C GLY A 106 -60.12 -4.43 20.84
#